data_AF-A0A7Y2FQZ8-F1
#
_entry.id   AF-A0A7Y2FQZ8-F1
#
_cell.length_a   1.000
_cell.length_b   1.000
_cell.length_c   1.000
_cell.angle_alpha   90.00
_cell.angle_beta   90.00
_cell.angle_gamma   90.00
#
_symmetry.space_group_name_H-M   'P 1'
#
loop_
_entity.id
_entity.type
_entity.pdbx_description
1 polymer ?
#
loop_
_entity_poly.entity_id
_entity_poly.type
_entity_poly.pdbx_seq_one_letter_code
_entity_poly.pdbx_strand_id
1 'polypeptide(L)'
;MTAPERHFSPGRFGLAELIDFEVQLASDRDRPPEELIARDRAIALRWQDHPKSAPELVVRWLDSLHGGRTAPTQGERIARAHAVANWLVFAVFALLGAAIALAVLQFTGDHPINVLVVLGVFVFLQWINLLGTLIAFVWSRFSPGFLGHFPLSAFVRRLIARMVSAEDAGRFLARRSLYAGVERWVLFRALQVGAVAFNVGAIATFIAAVSFTDLAFAWSTTLQVGAEGLQRFCEGMASPWRLWLPDAVPTVELVHATQYYRLDAAYVNAPAGARVQDAAVAGGWWPFLLMCLLVYGLLPRLVLVAWASVGMNRAFRKLPFDTPDEVEVIARLTHRRVRRVHEDDPGNVAPLGEGHRPLSRPQQLSGDQPVIAVRWREAEVAPDELSARLRERFGALVESPIASAGGHDHGDDEALLPRLEGHEQPVLVLAEPWNAPDKAFRRFVRNLRENGPPTRKIYVLLTAGGDDAQRDVWAGYLAELADPYIALDTL
;
A
#
# COMPACT_ATOMS: atom_id res chain seq x y z
N MET A 1 -33.08 -16.26 -20.57
CA MET A 1 -32.87 -16.79 -19.22
C MET A 1 -31.68 -16.07 -18.60
N THR A 2 -31.97 -15.06 -17.79
CA THR A 2 -31.01 -14.32 -16.99
C THR A 2 -30.50 -15.22 -15.87
N ALA A 3 -29.18 -15.44 -15.81
CA ALA A 3 -28.56 -16.14 -14.69
C ALA A 3 -28.80 -15.33 -13.41
N PRO A 4 -29.09 -15.98 -12.27
CA PRO A 4 -29.36 -15.26 -11.02
C PRO A 4 -28.09 -14.52 -10.60
N GLU A 5 -28.21 -13.19 -10.44
CA GLU A 5 -27.24 -12.36 -9.76
C GLU A 5 -27.04 -12.94 -8.35
N ARG A 6 -25.86 -13.53 -8.11
CA ARG A 6 -25.45 -13.86 -6.75
C ARG A 6 -25.29 -12.54 -6.01
N HIS A 7 -26.12 -12.33 -4.98
CA HIS A 7 -25.92 -11.27 -4.01
C HIS A 7 -24.45 -11.23 -3.59
N PHE A 8 -23.81 -10.10 -3.90
CA PHE A 8 -22.45 -9.77 -3.50
C PHE A 8 -22.37 -9.76 -1.96
N SER A 9 -21.73 -10.76 -1.35
CA SER A 9 -21.15 -10.55 -0.02
C SER A 9 -19.86 -9.77 -0.22
N PRO A 10 -19.68 -8.60 0.41
CA PRO A 10 -18.46 -7.82 0.24
C PRO A 10 -17.26 -8.62 0.77
N GLY A 11 -16.51 -9.24 -0.13
CA GLY A 11 -15.23 -9.88 0.18
C GLY A 11 -14.28 -8.82 0.72
N ARG A 12 -13.74 -9.05 1.92
CA ARG A 12 -12.65 -8.22 2.46
C ARG A 12 -11.36 -8.68 1.79
N PHE A 13 -10.60 -7.75 1.21
CA PHE A 13 -9.26 -8.04 0.70
C PHE A 13 -8.39 -8.62 1.82
N GLY A 14 -7.98 -9.89 1.68
CA GLY A 14 -7.22 -10.64 2.66
C GLY A 14 -6.07 -11.40 2.03
N LEU A 15 -5.58 -12.44 2.74
CA LEU A 15 -4.43 -13.22 2.29
C LEU A 15 -4.73 -14.03 1.02
N ALA A 16 -5.96 -14.58 0.91
CA ALA A 16 -6.36 -15.36 -0.27
C ALA A 16 -6.39 -14.47 -1.51
N GLU A 17 -7.04 -13.31 -1.42
CA GLU A 17 -7.18 -12.35 -2.51
C GLU A 17 -5.82 -11.77 -2.91
N LEU A 18 -4.93 -11.50 -1.96
CA LEU A 18 -3.57 -11.05 -2.26
C LEU A 18 -2.78 -12.09 -3.07
N ILE A 19 -2.88 -13.36 -2.70
CA ILE A 19 -2.19 -14.44 -3.41
C ILE A 19 -2.81 -14.62 -4.80
N ASP A 20 -4.13 -14.68 -4.90
CA ASP A 20 -4.82 -14.82 -6.17
C ASP A 20 -4.52 -13.65 -7.10
N PHE A 21 -4.40 -12.43 -6.55
CA PHE A 21 -3.98 -11.25 -7.29
C PHE A 21 -2.58 -11.40 -7.87
N GLU A 22 -1.59 -11.77 -7.06
CA GLU A 22 -0.21 -11.98 -7.53
C GLU A 22 -0.09 -13.11 -8.57
N VAL A 23 -0.83 -14.20 -8.37
CA VAL A 23 -0.89 -15.32 -9.33
C VAL A 23 -1.52 -14.86 -10.64
N GLN A 24 -2.58 -14.05 -10.58
CA GLN A 24 -3.24 -13.52 -11.77
C GLN A 24 -2.37 -12.51 -12.51
N LEU A 25 -1.67 -11.61 -11.80
CA LEU A 25 -0.70 -10.70 -12.39
C LEU A 25 0.41 -11.45 -13.13
N ALA A 26 0.92 -12.53 -12.52
CA ALA A 26 1.92 -13.39 -13.17
C ALA A 26 1.36 -14.06 -14.43
N SER A 27 0.12 -14.57 -14.39
CA SER A 27 -0.53 -15.20 -15.54
C SER A 27 -0.88 -14.22 -16.67
N ASP A 28 -1.06 -12.94 -16.38
CA ASP A 28 -1.43 -11.92 -17.37
C ASP A 28 -0.22 -11.38 -18.14
N ARG A 29 1.02 -11.54 -17.64
CA ARG A 29 2.23 -11.04 -18.31
C ARG A 29 2.47 -11.61 -19.70
N ASP A 30 2.12 -12.87 -19.92
CA ASP A 30 2.33 -13.55 -21.20
C ASP A 30 1.15 -13.37 -22.17
N ARG A 31 0.13 -12.58 -21.80
CA ARG A 31 -1.07 -12.37 -22.62
C ARG A 31 -0.97 -11.10 -23.48
N PRO A 32 -1.57 -11.08 -24.68
CA PRO A 32 -1.66 -9.88 -25.50
C PRO A 32 -2.39 -8.74 -24.76
N PRO A 33 -1.89 -7.49 -24.79
CA PRO A 33 -2.52 -6.36 -24.10
C PRO A 33 -3.98 -6.13 -24.50
N GLU A 34 -4.32 -6.36 -25.77
CA GLU A 34 -5.68 -6.18 -26.30
C GLU A 34 -6.69 -7.13 -25.63
N GLU A 35 -6.28 -8.38 -25.36
CA GLU A 35 -7.12 -9.36 -24.68
C GLU A 35 -7.39 -8.97 -23.22
N LEU A 36 -6.35 -8.49 -22.51
CA LEU A 36 -6.46 -8.04 -21.12
C LEU A 36 -7.41 -6.85 -21.01
N ILE A 37 -7.26 -5.86 -21.91
CA ILE A 37 -8.14 -4.69 -21.97
C ILE A 37 -9.59 -5.10 -22.25
N ALA A 38 -9.81 -6.00 -23.22
CA ALA A 38 -11.16 -6.46 -23.56
C ALA A 38 -11.83 -7.18 -22.38
N ARG A 39 -11.11 -8.10 -21.72
CA ARG A 39 -11.57 -8.85 -20.54
C ARG A 39 -11.89 -7.93 -19.36
N ASP A 40 -10.92 -7.12 -18.95
CA ASP A 40 -11.04 -6.27 -17.75
C ASP A 40 -12.15 -5.24 -17.91
N ARG A 41 -12.35 -4.74 -19.14
CA ARG A 41 -13.47 -3.85 -19.46
C ARG A 41 -14.82 -4.56 -19.40
N ALA A 42 -14.93 -5.77 -19.96
CA ALA A 42 -16.16 -6.54 -19.89
C ALA A 42 -16.57 -6.83 -18.43
N ILE A 43 -15.59 -6.94 -17.54
CA ILE A 43 -15.79 -7.04 -16.09
C ILE A 43 -16.22 -5.69 -15.51
N ALA A 44 -15.48 -4.61 -15.77
CA ALA A 44 -15.78 -3.27 -15.24
C ALA A 44 -17.18 -2.76 -15.63
N LEU A 45 -17.64 -3.07 -16.85
CA LEU A 45 -18.98 -2.69 -17.35
C LEU A 45 -20.14 -3.38 -16.61
N ARG A 46 -19.88 -4.47 -15.86
CA ARG A 46 -20.91 -5.17 -15.09
C ARG A 46 -21.25 -4.47 -13.77
N TRP A 47 -20.47 -3.48 -13.34
CA TRP A 47 -20.66 -2.82 -12.05
C TRP A 47 -21.21 -1.40 -12.25
N GLN A 48 -22.47 -1.19 -11.87
CA GLN A 48 -23.13 0.12 -11.94
C GLN A 48 -22.64 1.07 -10.82
N ASP A 49 -22.24 0.52 -9.68
CA ASP A 49 -21.68 1.28 -8.56
C ASP A 49 -20.15 1.38 -8.65
N HIS A 50 -19.64 2.61 -8.69
CA HIS A 50 -18.22 2.91 -8.71
C HIS A 50 -17.55 2.38 -7.43
N PRO A 51 -16.63 1.41 -7.52
CA PRO A 51 -15.88 0.94 -6.36
C PRO A 51 -15.08 2.09 -5.75
N LYS A 52 -15.04 2.19 -4.41
CA LYS A 52 -14.53 3.38 -3.71
C LYS A 52 -13.03 3.30 -3.42
N SER A 53 -12.40 2.14 -3.62
CA SER A 53 -10.98 1.93 -3.36
C SER A 53 -10.35 0.83 -4.24
N ALA A 54 -9.04 0.90 -4.43
CA ALA A 54 -8.26 -0.11 -5.17
C ALA A 54 -8.44 -1.55 -4.64
N PRO A 55 -8.37 -1.83 -3.32
CA PRO A 55 -8.62 -3.19 -2.82
C PRO A 55 -10.02 -3.72 -3.19
N GLU A 56 -11.05 -2.87 -3.14
CA GLU A 56 -12.41 -3.27 -3.51
C GLU A 56 -12.53 -3.57 -5.02
N LEU A 57 -11.84 -2.80 -5.87
CA LEU A 57 -11.73 -3.08 -7.31
C LEU A 57 -11.12 -4.44 -7.56
N VAL A 58 -9.99 -4.73 -6.90
CA VAL A 58 -9.26 -5.98 -7.08
C VAL A 58 -10.09 -7.18 -6.62
N VAL A 59 -10.75 -7.12 -5.46
CA VAL A 59 -11.63 -8.22 -5.01
C VAL A 59 -12.71 -8.52 -6.05
N ARG A 60 -13.42 -7.49 -6.52
CA ARG A 60 -14.49 -7.68 -7.51
C ARG A 60 -13.96 -8.23 -8.83
N TRP A 61 -12.79 -7.77 -9.25
CA TRP A 61 -12.12 -8.24 -10.46
C TRP A 61 -11.77 -9.72 -10.36
N LEU A 62 -11.11 -10.14 -9.27
CA LEU A 62 -10.80 -11.54 -9.00
C LEU A 62 -12.06 -12.40 -8.93
N ASP A 63 -13.10 -11.94 -8.22
CA ASP A 63 -14.39 -12.64 -8.15
C ASP A 63 -15.00 -12.84 -9.54
N SER A 64 -14.84 -11.89 -10.45
CA SER A 64 -15.35 -11.98 -11.82
C SER A 64 -14.52 -12.92 -12.70
N LEU A 65 -13.21 -13.00 -12.47
CA LEU A 65 -12.31 -13.95 -13.13
C LEU A 65 -12.50 -15.39 -12.63
N HIS A 66 -12.92 -15.54 -11.38
CA HIS A 66 -13.17 -16.84 -10.75
C HIS A 66 -14.64 -17.26 -10.81
N GLY A 67 -15.55 -16.33 -11.11
CA GLY A 67 -16.99 -16.51 -11.21
C GLY A 67 -17.37 -17.52 -12.28
N GLY A 68 -17.44 -18.80 -11.89
CA GLY A 68 -17.71 -19.92 -12.79
C GLY A 68 -16.82 -21.15 -12.53
N ARG A 69 -15.75 -21.00 -11.74
CA ARG A 69 -14.91 -22.12 -11.32
C ARG A 69 -15.60 -22.91 -10.20
N THR A 70 -15.61 -24.24 -10.36
CA THR A 70 -16.01 -25.19 -9.29
C THR A 70 -14.80 -25.63 -8.45
N ALA A 71 -13.60 -25.58 -9.03
CA ALA A 71 -12.35 -25.87 -8.35
C ALA A 71 -11.85 -24.63 -7.56
N PRO A 72 -11.24 -24.86 -6.39
CA PRO A 72 -10.77 -23.76 -5.56
C PRO A 72 -9.55 -23.05 -6.13
N THR A 73 -9.47 -21.74 -5.90
CA THR A 73 -8.37 -20.91 -6.37
C THR A 73 -7.06 -21.24 -5.66
N GLN A 74 -5.92 -20.78 -6.17
CA GLN A 74 -4.63 -20.99 -5.51
C GLN A 74 -4.59 -20.27 -4.15
N GLY A 75 -5.10 -19.04 -4.10
CA GLY A 75 -5.29 -18.25 -2.89
C GLY A 75 -6.14 -18.96 -1.86
N GLU A 76 -7.28 -19.55 -2.26
CA GLU A 76 -8.11 -20.36 -1.36
C GLU A 76 -7.39 -21.61 -0.83
N ARG A 77 -6.59 -22.28 -1.67
CA ARG A 77 -5.81 -23.46 -1.25
C ARG A 77 -4.76 -23.08 -0.21
N ILE A 78 -4.04 -21.98 -0.43
CA ILE A 78 -3.04 -21.49 0.52
C ILE A 78 -3.69 -20.96 1.78
N ALA A 79 -4.82 -20.25 1.68
CA ALA A 79 -5.57 -19.78 2.84
C ALA A 79 -6.08 -20.96 3.70
N ARG A 80 -6.57 -22.03 3.07
CA ARG A 80 -6.91 -23.28 3.76
C ARG A 80 -5.70 -23.92 4.42
N ALA A 81 -4.58 -24.03 3.72
CA ALA A 81 -3.37 -24.59 4.31
C ALA A 81 -2.84 -23.75 5.47
N HIS A 82 -2.92 -22.42 5.38
CA HIS A 82 -2.61 -21.51 6.46
C HIS A 82 -3.58 -21.68 7.65
N ALA A 83 -4.87 -21.90 7.39
CA ALA A 83 -5.85 -22.22 8.43
C ALA A 83 -5.54 -23.55 9.13
N VAL A 84 -5.17 -24.59 8.38
CA VAL A 84 -4.72 -25.89 8.93
C VAL A 84 -3.44 -25.73 9.73
N ALA A 85 -2.47 -24.96 9.23
CA ALA A 85 -1.23 -24.67 9.95
C ALA A 85 -1.50 -23.94 11.28
N ASN A 86 -2.43 -22.97 11.30
CA ASN A 86 -2.85 -22.32 12.54
C ASN A 86 -3.51 -23.29 13.52
N TRP A 87 -4.33 -24.22 13.04
CA TRP A 87 -4.91 -25.28 13.87
C TRP A 87 -3.85 -26.22 14.43
N LEU A 88 -2.85 -26.60 13.64
CA LEU A 88 -1.73 -27.42 14.09
C LEU A 88 -0.91 -26.69 15.16
N VAL A 89 -0.58 -25.42 14.93
CA VAL A 89 0.12 -24.57 15.91
C VAL A 89 -0.71 -24.49 17.19
N PHE A 90 -2.02 -24.26 17.08
CA PHE A 90 -2.91 -24.24 18.24
C PHE A 90 -2.85 -25.57 19.01
N ALA A 91 -3.02 -26.71 18.32
CA ALA A 91 -2.98 -28.02 18.95
C ALA A 91 -1.63 -28.30 19.64
N VAL A 92 -0.51 -28.02 18.97
CA VAL A 92 0.84 -28.23 19.51
C VAL A 92 1.07 -27.37 20.75
N PHE A 93 0.70 -26.08 20.72
CA PHE A 93 0.89 -25.19 21.87
C PHE A 93 -0.08 -25.53 23.00
N ALA A 94 -1.31 -25.95 22.72
CA ALA A 94 -2.24 -26.44 23.74
C ALA A 94 -1.71 -27.70 24.42
N LEU A 95 -1.18 -28.67 23.65
CA LEU A 95 -0.51 -29.86 24.20
C LEU A 95 0.72 -29.48 25.02
N LEU A 96 1.52 -28.51 24.57
CA LEU A 96 2.66 -28.01 25.34
C LEU A 96 2.22 -27.37 26.66
N GLY A 97 1.16 -26.55 26.63
CA GLY A 97 0.57 -25.96 27.83
C GLY A 97 0.07 -27.01 28.82
N ALA A 98 -0.61 -28.04 28.30
CA ALA A 98 -1.06 -29.18 29.08
C ALA A 98 0.11 -29.97 29.69
N ALA A 99 1.15 -30.25 28.90
CA ALA A 99 2.34 -30.98 29.36
C ALA A 99 3.09 -30.21 30.46
N ILE A 100 3.28 -28.89 30.29
CA ILE A 100 3.93 -28.07 31.33
C ILE A 100 3.04 -27.98 32.58
N ALA A 101 1.72 -27.83 32.43
CA ALA A 101 0.80 -27.85 33.57
C ALA A 101 0.86 -29.18 34.33
N LEU A 102 0.86 -30.32 33.62
CA LEU A 102 0.99 -31.63 34.23
C LEU A 102 2.32 -31.78 34.97
N ALA A 103 3.42 -31.29 34.39
CA ALA A 103 4.73 -31.33 35.02
C ALA A 103 4.82 -30.44 36.27
N VAL A 104 4.25 -29.24 36.24
CA VAL A 104 4.27 -28.30 37.38
C VAL A 104 3.31 -28.74 38.49
N LEU A 105 2.18 -29.35 38.12
CA LEU A 105 1.17 -29.86 39.05
C LEU A 105 1.42 -31.32 39.46
N GLN A 106 2.60 -31.86 39.16
CA GLN A 106 2.93 -33.22 39.54
C GLN A 106 2.95 -33.36 41.06
N PHE A 107 1.99 -34.09 41.60
CA PHE A 107 1.87 -34.39 43.02
C PHE A 107 2.10 -35.89 43.25
N THR A 108 3.19 -36.25 43.94
CA THR A 108 3.53 -37.65 44.26
C THR A 108 3.03 -38.08 45.64
N GLY A 109 2.41 -37.18 46.42
CA GLY A 109 1.99 -37.41 47.80
C GLY A 109 3.05 -37.10 48.85
N ASP A 110 4.33 -37.06 48.47
CA ASP A 110 5.44 -36.81 49.39
C ASP A 110 5.66 -35.31 49.67
N HIS A 111 5.37 -34.47 48.67
CA HIS A 111 5.59 -33.03 48.73
C HIS A 111 4.43 -32.26 48.11
N PRO A 112 3.96 -31.16 48.75
CA PRO A 112 2.93 -30.31 48.16
C PRO A 112 3.47 -29.52 46.96
N ILE A 113 2.55 -29.11 46.08
CA ILE A 113 2.86 -28.27 44.92
C ILE A 113 3.19 -26.86 45.40
N ASN A 114 4.37 -26.35 45.02
CA ASN A 114 4.79 -25.01 45.41
C ASN A 114 4.09 -23.94 44.55
N VAL A 115 3.21 -23.15 45.16
CA VAL A 115 2.45 -22.08 44.49
C VAL A 115 3.36 -21.04 43.82
N LEU A 116 4.54 -20.78 44.38
CA LEU A 116 5.49 -19.82 43.79
C LEU A 116 6.08 -20.34 42.47
N VAL A 117 6.19 -21.66 42.30
CA VAL A 117 6.60 -22.27 41.03
C VAL A 117 5.47 -22.14 40.00
N VAL A 118 4.22 -22.37 40.42
CA VAL A 118 3.04 -22.17 39.56
C VAL A 118 2.99 -20.72 39.06
N LEU A 119 3.14 -19.73 39.95
CA LEU A 119 3.21 -18.31 39.59
C LEU A 119 4.43 -17.98 38.72
N GLY A 120 5.60 -18.55 39.05
CA GLY A 120 6.83 -18.45 38.27
C GLY A 120 6.62 -18.80 36.81
N VAL A 121 6.08 -19.98 36.55
CA VAL A 121 5.90 -20.53 35.20
C VAL A 121 4.70 -19.90 34.48
N PHE A 122 3.55 -19.82 35.14
CA PHE A 122 2.30 -19.44 34.48
C PHE A 122 1.97 -17.95 34.56
N VAL A 123 2.70 -17.14 35.32
CA VAL A 123 2.52 -15.68 35.36
C VAL A 123 3.78 -14.97 34.91
N PHE A 124 4.88 -15.12 35.66
CA PHE A 124 6.07 -14.31 35.43
C PHE A 124 6.81 -14.64 34.14
N LEU A 125 7.04 -15.92 33.86
CA LEU A 125 7.64 -16.34 32.59
C LEU A 125 6.76 -15.95 31.40
N GLN A 126 5.43 -16.00 31.58
CA GLN A 126 4.49 -15.51 30.56
C GLN A 126 4.62 -14.00 30.34
N TRP A 127 4.79 -13.19 31.38
CA TRP A 127 5.02 -11.75 31.24
C TRP A 127 6.33 -11.43 30.53
N ILE A 128 7.41 -12.15 30.85
CA ILE A 128 8.68 -12.00 30.14
C ILE A 128 8.50 -12.33 28.65
N ASN A 129 7.82 -13.43 28.34
CA ASN A 129 7.50 -13.78 26.96
C ASN A 129 6.62 -12.71 26.28
N LEU A 130 5.60 -12.20 26.99
CA LEU A 130 4.74 -11.13 26.48
C LEU A 130 5.54 -9.89 26.12
N LEU A 131 6.37 -9.41 27.04
CA LEU A 131 7.24 -8.26 26.83
C LEU A 131 8.20 -8.51 25.66
N GLY A 132 8.83 -9.70 25.61
CA GLY A 132 9.70 -10.09 24.51
C GLY A 132 8.99 -10.07 23.15
N THR A 133 7.78 -10.60 23.05
CA THR A 133 6.99 -10.58 21.81
C THR A 133 6.58 -9.16 21.39
N LEU A 134 6.26 -8.28 22.34
CA LEU A 134 5.95 -6.88 22.07
C LEU A 134 7.18 -6.10 21.61
N ILE A 135 8.33 -6.27 22.29
CA ILE A 135 9.60 -5.66 21.88
C ILE A 135 9.97 -6.14 20.48
N ALA A 136 9.90 -7.44 20.20
CA ALA A 136 10.19 -7.99 18.87
C ALA A 136 9.25 -7.41 17.79
N PHE A 137 7.96 -7.24 18.11
CA PHE A 137 7.00 -6.62 17.21
C PHE A 137 7.35 -5.17 16.89
N VAL A 138 7.63 -4.36 17.92
CA VAL A 138 8.01 -2.95 17.77
C VAL A 138 9.34 -2.84 17.00
N TRP A 139 10.34 -3.66 17.36
CA TRP A 139 11.64 -3.69 16.72
C TRP A 139 11.55 -4.04 15.23
N SER A 140 10.68 -4.98 14.86
CA SER A 140 10.43 -5.35 13.46
C SER A 140 9.87 -4.20 12.61
N ARG A 141 9.41 -3.11 13.21
CA ARG A 141 9.01 -1.87 12.52
C ARG A 141 10.22 -1.07 12.02
N PHE A 142 11.33 -1.11 12.76
CA PHE A 142 12.54 -0.33 12.48
C PHE A 142 13.59 -1.12 11.70
N SER A 143 13.55 -2.46 11.74
CA SER A 143 14.48 -3.32 11.03
C SER A 143 13.76 -4.21 10.00
N PRO A 144 13.62 -3.75 8.74
CA PRO A 144 13.12 -4.58 7.65
C PRO A 144 14.02 -5.80 7.47
N GLY A 145 13.46 -7.01 7.59
CA GLY A 145 14.21 -8.26 7.50
C GLY A 145 14.54 -8.94 8.84
N PHE A 146 14.34 -8.27 9.99
CA PHE A 146 14.50 -8.89 11.31
C PHE A 146 13.68 -10.19 11.45
N LEU A 147 12.43 -10.17 11.00
CA LEU A 147 11.54 -11.33 11.01
C LEU A 147 12.02 -12.50 10.14
N GLY A 148 12.86 -12.22 9.13
CA GLY A 148 13.42 -13.24 8.23
C GLY A 148 14.42 -14.18 8.93
N HIS A 149 14.96 -13.77 10.08
CA HIS A 149 15.90 -14.58 10.87
C HIS A 149 15.20 -15.57 11.82
N PHE A 150 13.90 -15.43 12.03
CA PHE A 150 13.17 -16.33 12.92
C PHE A 150 12.92 -17.68 12.24
N PRO A 151 13.11 -18.82 12.94
CA PRO A 151 12.91 -20.14 12.36
C PRO A 151 11.47 -20.36 11.86
N LEU A 152 10.49 -19.70 12.50
CA LEU A 152 9.09 -19.74 12.08
C LEU A 152 8.87 -19.14 10.68
N SER A 153 9.56 -18.07 10.31
CA SER A 153 9.44 -17.49 8.97
C SER A 153 10.07 -18.37 7.91
N ALA A 154 11.17 -19.06 8.23
CA ALA A 154 11.76 -20.09 7.37
C ALA A 154 10.86 -21.33 7.20
N PHE A 155 10.16 -21.75 8.26
CA PHE A 155 9.17 -22.82 8.20
C PHE A 155 7.98 -22.46 7.31
N VAL A 156 7.40 -21.27 7.50
CA VAL A 156 6.32 -20.74 6.65
C VAL A 156 6.78 -20.65 5.19
N ARG A 157 8.02 -20.21 4.93
CA ARG A 157 8.62 -20.17 3.58
C ARG A 157 8.65 -21.55 2.94
N ARG A 158 9.12 -22.57 3.66
CA ARG A 158 9.17 -23.96 3.15
C ARG A 158 7.78 -24.50 2.87
N LEU A 159 6.79 -24.11 3.67
CA LEU A 159 5.41 -24.52 3.45
C LEU A 159 4.82 -23.87 2.19
N ILE A 160 4.98 -22.56 2.03
CA ILE A 160 4.53 -21.83 0.82
C ILE A 160 5.19 -22.41 -0.45
N ALA A 161 6.50 -22.62 -0.41
CA ALA A 161 7.26 -23.18 -1.54
C ALA A 161 6.86 -24.62 -1.91
N ARG A 162 6.20 -25.37 -1.01
CA ARG A 162 5.66 -26.71 -1.30
C ARG A 162 4.26 -26.67 -1.89
N MET A 163 3.55 -25.56 -1.73
CA MET A 163 2.14 -25.42 -2.13
C MET A 163 1.96 -24.62 -3.42
N VAL A 164 3.03 -23.96 -3.86
CA VAL A 164 3.09 -23.09 -5.04
C VAL A 164 4.23 -23.58 -5.93
N SER A 165 4.13 -23.40 -7.25
CA SER A 165 5.24 -23.69 -8.17
C SER A 165 6.52 -22.97 -7.70
N ALA A 166 7.69 -23.57 -7.89
CA ALA A 166 8.96 -22.98 -7.45
C ALA A 166 9.19 -21.57 -8.03
N GLU A 167 8.72 -21.32 -9.26
CA GLU A 167 8.80 -20.03 -9.92
C GLU A 167 7.86 -18.99 -9.28
N ASP A 168 6.59 -19.36 -9.05
CA ASP A 168 5.59 -18.50 -8.42
C ASP A 168 5.95 -18.21 -6.94
N ALA A 169 6.50 -19.20 -6.24
CA ALA A 169 7.03 -19.03 -4.89
C ALA A 169 8.25 -18.09 -4.86
N GLY A 170 9.16 -18.22 -5.83
CA GLY A 170 10.31 -17.33 -5.98
C GLY A 170 9.89 -15.88 -6.24
N ARG A 171 8.88 -15.67 -7.10
CA ARG A 171 8.31 -14.34 -7.40
C ARG A 171 7.61 -13.72 -6.19
N PHE A 172 6.76 -14.47 -5.50
CA PHE A 172 6.10 -14.03 -4.28
C PHE A 172 7.09 -13.66 -3.18
N LEU A 173 8.16 -14.45 -3.03
CA LEU A 173 9.25 -14.17 -2.08
C LEU A 173 10.09 -12.95 -2.47
N ALA A 174 10.26 -12.67 -3.77
CA ALA A 174 10.96 -11.48 -4.26
C ALA A 174 10.17 -10.19 -3.99
N ARG A 175 8.83 -10.25 -4.02
CA ARG A 175 7.93 -9.13 -3.71
C ARG A 175 7.61 -8.97 -2.21
N ARG A 176 8.21 -9.80 -1.35
CA ARG A 176 7.93 -9.83 0.10
C ARG A 176 8.16 -8.50 0.83
N SER A 177 9.10 -7.68 0.37
CA SER A 177 9.34 -6.34 0.93
C SER A 177 8.10 -5.45 0.81
N LEU A 178 7.29 -5.63 -0.24
CA LEU A 178 6.04 -4.89 -0.48
C LEU A 178 4.97 -5.24 0.57
N TYR A 179 5.00 -6.47 1.10
CA TYR A 179 4.02 -6.97 2.07
C TYR A 179 4.56 -7.09 3.50
N ALA A 180 5.74 -6.52 3.79
CA ALA A 180 6.40 -6.63 5.09
C ALA A 180 5.51 -6.16 6.25
N GLY A 181 4.64 -5.16 6.01
CA GLY A 181 3.65 -4.70 6.98
C GLY A 181 2.61 -5.77 7.32
N VAL A 182 2.08 -6.47 6.32
CA VAL A 182 1.11 -7.56 6.49
C VAL A 182 1.77 -8.75 7.17
N GLU A 183 2.95 -9.16 6.69
CA GLU A 183 3.69 -10.30 7.25
C GLU A 183 3.94 -10.13 8.75
N ARG A 184 4.36 -8.94 9.17
CA ARG A 184 4.59 -8.61 10.59
C ARG A 184 3.35 -8.92 11.44
N TRP A 185 2.17 -8.48 11.00
CA TRP A 185 0.93 -8.72 11.72
C TRP A 185 0.51 -10.19 11.69
N VAL A 186 0.72 -10.89 10.57
CA VAL A 186 0.42 -12.33 10.44
C VAL A 186 1.27 -13.13 11.43
N LEU A 187 2.59 -12.91 11.47
CA LEU A 187 3.50 -13.61 12.37
C LEU A 187 3.20 -13.29 13.83
N PHE A 188 2.98 -12.02 14.15
CA PHE A 188 2.64 -11.61 15.52
C PHE A 188 1.32 -12.24 15.97
N ARG A 189 0.29 -12.23 15.12
CA ARG A 189 -0.99 -12.90 15.40
C ARG A 189 -0.80 -14.39 15.64
N ALA A 190 -0.01 -15.07 14.81
CA ALA A 190 0.26 -16.51 14.96
C ALA A 190 0.93 -16.84 16.31
N LEU A 191 1.92 -16.04 16.73
CA LEU A 191 2.57 -16.19 18.05
C LEU A 191 1.58 -16.01 19.21
N GLN A 192 0.71 -15.00 19.13
CA GLN A 192 -0.29 -14.77 20.19
C GLN A 192 -1.38 -15.83 20.21
N VAL A 193 -1.81 -16.36 19.05
CA VAL A 193 -2.72 -17.51 18.98
C VAL A 193 -2.09 -18.75 19.61
N GLY A 194 -0.81 -19.02 19.34
CA GLY A 194 -0.06 -20.08 20.04
C GLY A 194 -0.04 -19.86 21.55
N ALA A 195 0.20 -18.63 22.02
CA ALA A 195 0.18 -18.31 23.45
C ALA A 195 -1.22 -18.43 24.09
N VAL A 196 -2.29 -18.11 23.36
CA VAL A 196 -3.68 -18.41 23.80
C VAL A 196 -3.86 -19.92 23.94
N ALA A 197 -3.46 -20.69 22.92
CA ALA A 197 -3.60 -22.14 22.93
C ALA A 197 -2.86 -22.78 24.11
N PHE A 198 -1.64 -22.33 24.38
CA PHE A 198 -0.86 -22.72 25.56
C PHE A 198 -1.63 -22.48 26.86
N ASN A 199 -2.22 -21.30 27.04
CA ASN A 199 -3.01 -20.99 28.23
C ASN A 199 -4.28 -21.84 28.30
N VAL A 200 -4.97 -22.09 27.18
CA VAL A 200 -6.14 -22.96 27.14
C VAL A 200 -5.78 -24.38 27.58
N GLY A 201 -4.68 -24.94 27.07
CA GLY A 201 -4.19 -26.26 27.48
C GLY A 201 -3.77 -26.32 28.95
N ALA A 202 -3.07 -25.30 29.43
CA ALA A 202 -2.66 -25.20 30.83
C ALA A 202 -3.85 -25.05 31.78
N ILE A 203 -4.82 -24.19 31.46
CA ILE A 203 -6.05 -23.98 32.24
C ILE A 203 -6.90 -25.24 32.24
N ALA A 204 -7.11 -25.89 31.10
CA ALA A 204 -7.88 -27.12 31.01
C ALA A 204 -7.25 -28.23 31.88
N THR A 205 -5.92 -28.35 31.84
CA THR A 205 -5.18 -29.31 32.67
C THR A 205 -5.23 -28.95 34.15
N PHE A 206 -5.11 -27.65 34.49
CA PHE A 206 -5.22 -27.18 35.86
C PHE A 206 -6.61 -27.47 36.45
N ILE A 207 -7.68 -27.17 35.71
CA ILE A 207 -9.06 -27.47 36.12
C ILE A 207 -9.26 -28.98 36.27
N ALA A 208 -8.78 -29.78 35.32
CA ALA A 208 -8.87 -31.23 35.41
C ALA A 208 -8.12 -31.78 36.62
N ALA A 209 -6.89 -31.31 36.87
CA ALA A 209 -6.10 -31.73 38.01
C ALA A 209 -6.80 -31.36 39.33
N VAL A 210 -7.26 -30.12 39.50
CA VAL A 210 -7.98 -29.70 40.71
C VAL A 210 -9.31 -30.45 40.90
N SER A 211 -9.98 -30.85 39.83
CA SER A 211 -11.28 -31.54 39.91
C SER A 211 -11.16 -33.03 40.19
N PHE A 212 -10.11 -33.69 39.70
CA PHE A 212 -9.98 -35.16 39.72
C PHE A 212 -8.84 -35.67 40.59
N THR A 213 -7.95 -34.81 41.08
CA THR A 213 -6.85 -35.18 41.96
C THR A 213 -6.90 -34.36 43.25
N ASP A 214 -6.64 -35.00 44.38
CA ASP A 214 -6.52 -34.33 45.68
C ASP A 214 -5.17 -33.57 45.74
N LEU A 215 -5.15 -32.38 45.13
CA LEU A 215 -3.95 -31.54 45.09
C LEU A 215 -3.76 -30.80 46.41
N ALA A 216 -2.58 -30.96 47.02
CA ALA A 216 -2.13 -30.13 48.13
C ALA A 216 -1.20 -29.02 47.62
N PHE A 217 -1.61 -27.75 47.74
CA PHE A 217 -0.77 -26.59 47.48
C PHE A 217 -0.10 -26.08 48.76
N ALA A 218 1.15 -25.64 48.63
CA ALA A 218 1.91 -25.01 49.70
C ALA A 218 2.83 -23.94 49.13
N TRP A 219 3.43 -23.13 50.00
CA TRP A 219 4.49 -22.23 49.58
C TRP A 219 5.77 -22.50 50.37
N SER A 220 6.89 -22.38 49.68
CA SER A 220 8.22 -22.44 50.25
C SER A 220 9.13 -21.55 49.42
N THR A 221 9.94 -20.71 50.06
CA THR A 221 10.91 -19.85 49.40
C THR A 221 12.22 -19.84 50.17
N THR A 222 13.34 -19.70 49.45
CA THR A 222 14.66 -19.49 50.04
C THR A 222 14.91 -18.03 50.42
N LEU A 223 14.03 -17.12 49.99
CA LEU A 223 14.06 -15.71 50.38
C LEU A 223 13.46 -15.55 51.78
N GLN A 224 13.98 -14.62 52.58
CA GLN A 224 13.45 -14.30 53.91
C GLN A 224 12.15 -13.50 53.82
N VAL A 225 11.09 -14.13 53.32
CA VAL A 225 9.74 -13.56 53.18
C VAL A 225 8.81 -14.27 54.15
N GLY A 226 8.20 -13.51 55.08
CA GLY A 226 7.16 -14.01 55.98
C GLY A 226 5.80 -14.15 55.29
N ALA A 227 4.88 -14.84 55.96
CA ALA A 227 3.53 -15.09 55.45
C ALA A 227 2.76 -13.78 55.15
N GLU A 228 2.92 -12.75 55.98
CA GLU A 228 2.31 -11.43 55.79
C GLU A 228 2.90 -10.69 54.59
N GLY A 229 4.15 -10.97 54.24
CA GLY A 229 4.78 -10.47 53.02
C GLY A 229 4.17 -11.12 51.77
N LEU A 230 4.04 -12.46 51.80
CA LEU A 230 3.45 -13.21 50.69
C LEU A 230 1.96 -12.89 50.52
N GLN A 231 1.21 -12.76 51.61
CA GLN A 231 -0.21 -12.42 51.58
C GLN A 231 -0.44 -11.05 50.93
N ARG A 232 0.31 -10.01 51.33
CA ARG A 232 0.23 -8.68 50.70
C ARG A 232 0.58 -8.70 49.21
N PHE A 233 1.55 -9.54 48.83
CA PHE A 233 1.87 -9.76 47.42
C PHE A 233 0.70 -10.40 46.66
N CYS A 234 0.08 -11.45 47.23
CA CYS A 234 -1.10 -12.09 46.65
C CYS A 234 -2.29 -11.13 46.55
N GLU A 235 -2.56 -10.31 47.56
CA GLU A 235 -3.59 -9.26 47.51
C GLU A 235 -3.33 -8.24 46.40
N GLY A 236 -2.07 -7.84 46.19
CA GLY A 236 -1.67 -6.95 45.11
C GLY A 236 -1.97 -7.56 43.73
N MET A 237 -1.59 -8.82 43.54
CA MET A 237 -1.95 -9.57 42.32
C MET A 237 -3.46 -9.81 42.19
N ALA A 238 -4.20 -9.90 43.29
CA ALA A 238 -5.64 -10.05 43.22
C ALA A 238 -6.39 -8.75 42.91
N SER A 239 -5.71 -7.61 42.77
CA SER A 239 -6.33 -6.30 42.50
C SER A 239 -7.39 -6.29 41.38
N PRO A 240 -7.29 -7.05 40.27
CA PRO A 240 -8.31 -7.04 39.23
C PRO A 240 -9.62 -7.75 39.61
N TRP A 241 -9.59 -8.66 40.60
CA TRP A 241 -10.77 -9.46 40.99
C TRP A 241 -11.18 -9.38 42.45
N ARG A 242 -10.32 -8.90 43.35
CA ARG A 242 -10.56 -8.89 44.80
C ARG A 242 -11.87 -8.23 45.24
N LEU A 243 -12.38 -7.27 44.47
CA LEU A 243 -13.62 -6.54 44.79
C LEU A 243 -14.90 -7.34 44.50
N TRP A 244 -14.86 -8.25 43.53
CA TRP A 244 -16.03 -8.99 43.06
C TRP A 244 -15.89 -10.51 43.21
N LEU A 245 -14.69 -11.00 43.51
CA LEU A 245 -14.40 -12.40 43.84
C LEU A 245 -13.38 -12.47 45.00
N PRO A 246 -13.79 -12.07 46.22
CA PRO A 246 -12.91 -12.10 47.40
C PRO A 246 -12.48 -13.52 47.78
N ASP A 247 -13.30 -14.53 47.48
CA ASP A 247 -12.99 -15.94 47.74
C ASP A 247 -11.78 -16.46 46.93
N ALA A 248 -11.40 -15.75 45.85
CA ALA A 248 -10.19 -16.03 45.08
C ALA A 248 -8.98 -15.21 45.54
N VAL A 249 -8.99 -14.73 46.78
CA VAL A 249 -7.86 -14.06 47.43
C VAL A 249 -7.38 -14.92 48.60
N PRO A 250 -6.10 -15.35 48.64
CA PRO A 250 -5.57 -16.13 49.75
C PRO A 250 -5.65 -15.34 51.05
N THR A 251 -6.32 -15.89 52.06
CA THR A 251 -6.36 -15.29 53.40
C THR A 251 -5.01 -15.46 54.09
N VAL A 252 -4.73 -14.62 55.09
CA VAL A 252 -3.47 -14.71 55.85
C VAL A 252 -3.36 -16.05 56.58
N GLU A 253 -4.48 -16.57 57.09
CA GLU A 253 -4.57 -17.88 57.75
C GLU A 253 -4.20 -19.01 56.78
N LEU A 254 -4.70 -18.97 55.54
CA LEU A 254 -4.34 -19.93 54.51
C LEU A 254 -2.84 -19.89 54.23
N VAL A 255 -2.26 -18.70 54.10
CA VAL A 255 -0.82 -18.54 53.87
C VAL A 255 0.00 -19.09 55.05
N HIS A 256 -0.36 -18.77 56.30
CA HIS A 256 0.35 -19.33 57.46
C HIS A 256 0.24 -20.85 57.54
N ALA A 257 -0.95 -21.41 57.32
CA ALA A 257 -1.19 -22.84 57.43
C ALA A 257 -0.46 -23.65 56.34
N THR A 258 -0.22 -23.05 55.17
CA THR A 258 0.37 -23.74 54.01
C THR A 258 1.86 -23.45 53.80
N GLN A 259 2.54 -22.85 54.78
CA GLN A 259 4.00 -22.69 54.76
C GLN A 259 4.69 -24.03 55.01
N TYR A 260 5.57 -24.45 54.10
CA TYR A 260 6.19 -25.78 54.12
C TYR A 260 7.72 -25.71 54.13
N TYR A 261 8.37 -26.39 55.08
CA TYR A 261 9.82 -26.61 55.08
C TYR A 261 10.14 -27.95 54.42
N ARG A 262 10.82 -27.89 53.27
CA ARG A 262 11.20 -29.09 52.51
C ARG A 262 12.18 -30.01 53.24
N LEU A 263 13.07 -29.45 54.05
CA LEU A 263 14.08 -30.24 54.79
C LEU A 263 13.45 -31.08 55.92
N ASP A 264 12.44 -30.52 56.58
CA ASP A 264 11.76 -31.16 57.71
C ASP A 264 10.51 -31.94 57.28
N ALA A 265 10.20 -31.93 55.98
CA ALA A 265 9.02 -32.53 55.36
C ALA A 265 7.69 -32.21 56.09
N ALA A 266 7.60 -31.00 56.66
CA ALA A 266 6.53 -30.60 57.56
C ALA A 266 6.05 -29.17 57.27
N TYR A 267 4.77 -28.93 57.57
CA TYR A 267 4.21 -27.59 57.60
C TYR A 267 4.65 -26.87 58.88
N VAL A 268 5.03 -25.59 58.76
CA VAL A 268 5.61 -24.79 59.87
C VAL A 268 4.66 -24.69 61.07
N ASN A 269 3.36 -24.54 60.79
CA ASN A 269 2.34 -24.22 61.78
C ASN A 269 1.33 -25.37 62.01
N ALA A 270 1.63 -26.57 61.53
CA ALA A 270 0.71 -27.69 61.68
C ALA A 270 0.94 -28.44 63.01
N PRO A 271 -0.13 -28.94 63.67
CA PRO A 271 0.00 -29.73 64.89
C PRO A 271 0.90 -30.96 64.67
N ALA A 272 1.63 -31.37 65.72
CA ALA A 272 2.52 -32.53 65.67
C ALA A 272 1.76 -33.78 65.19
N GLY A 273 2.14 -34.30 64.02
CA GLY A 273 1.50 -35.46 63.38
C GLY A 273 0.62 -35.14 62.17
N ALA A 274 0.38 -33.87 61.86
CA ALA A 274 -0.29 -33.46 60.62
C ALA A 274 0.55 -33.87 59.39
N ARG A 275 -0.06 -34.59 58.45
CA ARG A 275 0.62 -35.11 57.26
C ARG A 275 0.32 -34.21 56.06
N VAL A 276 1.16 -34.29 55.03
CA VAL A 276 0.92 -33.68 53.70
C VAL A 276 -0.47 -34.02 53.13
N GLN A 277 -1.06 -35.12 53.60
CA GLN A 277 -2.36 -35.67 53.23
C GLN A 277 -3.56 -35.00 53.93
N ASP A 278 -3.37 -34.12 54.92
CA ASP A 278 -4.44 -33.35 55.59
C ASP A 278 -4.92 -32.17 54.70
N ALA A 279 -5.07 -32.47 53.40
CA ALA A 279 -5.22 -31.60 52.23
C ALA A 279 -6.41 -30.63 52.24
N ALA A 280 -7.29 -30.70 53.25
CA ALA A 280 -8.48 -29.85 53.34
C ALA A 280 -8.14 -28.35 53.45
N VAL A 281 -6.98 -27.98 54.02
CA VAL A 281 -6.53 -26.58 54.10
C VAL A 281 -5.70 -26.17 52.87
N ALA A 282 -5.05 -27.13 52.20
CA ALA A 282 -4.13 -26.89 51.08
C ALA A 282 -4.86 -26.62 49.73
N GLY A 283 -6.13 -27.01 49.61
CA GLY A 283 -6.95 -26.73 48.42
C GLY A 283 -7.30 -25.24 48.21
N GLY A 284 -7.20 -24.38 49.24
CA GLY A 284 -7.64 -22.99 49.16
C GLY A 284 -6.91 -22.10 48.14
N TRP A 285 -5.78 -22.56 47.60
CA TRP A 285 -4.99 -21.81 46.61
C TRP A 285 -5.54 -21.84 45.20
N TRP A 286 -6.31 -22.87 44.83
CA TRP A 286 -6.68 -23.08 43.42
C TRP A 286 -7.52 -21.95 42.82
N PRO A 287 -8.47 -21.29 43.53
CA PRO A 287 -9.25 -20.21 42.92
C PRO A 287 -8.36 -19.00 42.57
N PHE A 288 -7.43 -18.67 43.46
CA PHE A 288 -6.45 -17.62 43.24
C PHE A 288 -5.51 -17.92 42.06
N LEU A 289 -4.99 -19.15 42.00
CA LEU A 289 -4.11 -19.58 40.91
C LEU A 289 -4.86 -19.60 39.57
N LEU A 290 -6.09 -20.11 39.54
CA LEU A 290 -6.93 -20.10 38.34
C LEU A 290 -7.17 -18.67 37.86
N MET A 291 -7.50 -17.75 38.77
CA MET A 291 -7.66 -16.33 38.43
C MET A 291 -6.36 -15.72 37.89
N CYS A 292 -5.20 -16.07 38.44
CA CYS A 292 -3.91 -15.65 37.88
C CYS A 292 -3.72 -16.17 36.44
N LEU A 293 -4.01 -17.44 36.17
CA LEU A 293 -3.92 -18.02 34.82
C LEU A 293 -4.87 -17.30 33.85
N LEU A 294 -6.10 -17.01 34.28
CA LEU A 294 -7.11 -16.34 33.44
C LEU A 294 -6.74 -14.87 33.17
N VAL A 295 -6.41 -14.11 34.20
CA VAL A 295 -6.23 -12.65 34.12
C VAL A 295 -4.84 -12.27 33.65
N TYR A 296 -3.80 -12.99 34.06
CA TYR A 296 -2.41 -12.65 33.73
C TYR A 296 -1.80 -13.53 32.65
N GLY A 297 -2.32 -14.75 32.47
CA GLY A 297 -1.95 -15.64 31.37
C GLY A 297 -2.80 -15.39 30.13
N LEU A 298 -4.09 -15.74 30.18
CA LEU A 298 -4.98 -15.82 29.01
C LEU A 298 -5.47 -14.45 28.50
N LEU A 299 -6.04 -13.62 29.38
CA LEU A 299 -6.67 -12.34 29.02
C LEU A 299 -5.77 -11.42 28.19
N PRO A 300 -4.51 -11.13 28.58
CA PRO A 300 -3.65 -10.26 27.78
C PRO A 300 -3.38 -10.84 26.38
N ARG A 301 -3.34 -12.18 26.23
CA ARG A 301 -3.17 -12.82 24.92
C ARG A 301 -4.39 -12.64 24.05
N LEU A 302 -5.59 -12.77 24.60
CA LEU A 302 -6.85 -12.51 23.88
C LEU A 302 -6.89 -11.06 23.38
N VAL A 303 -6.51 -10.10 24.22
CA VAL A 303 -6.40 -8.68 23.83
C VAL A 303 -5.40 -8.50 22.69
N LEU A 304 -4.22 -9.12 22.77
CA LEU A 304 -3.21 -9.03 21.71
C LEU A 304 -3.62 -9.73 20.42
N VAL A 305 -4.35 -10.85 20.47
CA VAL A 305 -4.91 -11.50 19.27
C VAL A 305 -5.96 -10.60 18.61
N ALA A 306 -6.83 -9.96 19.40
CA ALA A 306 -7.81 -9.01 18.88
C ALA A 306 -7.12 -7.81 18.22
N TRP A 307 -6.14 -7.21 18.92
CA TRP A 307 -5.33 -6.11 18.40
C TRP A 307 -4.58 -6.50 17.12
N ALA A 308 -3.95 -7.67 17.09
CA ALA A 308 -3.24 -8.19 15.92
C ALA A 308 -4.17 -8.43 14.73
N SER A 309 -5.38 -8.92 14.99
CA SER A 309 -6.39 -9.14 13.95
C SER A 309 -6.87 -7.82 13.34
N VAL A 310 -7.09 -6.79 14.18
CA VAL A 310 -7.42 -5.44 13.71
C VAL A 310 -6.23 -4.82 12.94
N GLY A 311 -5.01 -4.97 13.45
CA GLY A 311 -3.79 -4.47 12.81
C GLY A 311 -3.54 -5.10 11.44
N MET A 312 -3.71 -6.42 11.35
CA MET A 312 -3.63 -7.18 10.10
C MET A 312 -4.64 -6.69 9.07
N ASN A 313 -5.92 -6.54 9.45
CA ASN A 313 -6.96 -6.03 8.57
C ASN A 313 -6.67 -4.59 8.09
N ARG A 314 -6.12 -3.75 8.98
CA ARG A 314 -5.68 -2.39 8.61
C ARG A 314 -4.49 -2.42 7.65
N ALA A 315 -3.57 -3.37 7.80
CA ALA A 315 -2.42 -3.51 6.91
C ALA A 315 -2.86 -3.90 5.49
N PHE A 316 -3.78 -4.86 5.37
CA PHE A 316 -4.36 -5.23 4.07
C PHE A 316 -5.09 -4.05 3.39
N ARG A 317 -5.86 -3.25 4.15
CA ARG A 317 -6.55 -2.07 3.61
C ARG A 317 -5.63 -0.94 3.18
N LYS A 318 -4.39 -0.91 3.66
CA LYS A 318 -3.40 0.13 3.38
C LYS A 318 -2.34 -0.30 2.38
N LEU A 319 -2.54 -1.44 1.70
CA LEU A 319 -1.64 -1.84 0.62
C LEU A 319 -1.68 -0.76 -0.47
N PRO A 320 -0.50 -0.27 -0.93
CA PRO A 320 -0.42 0.90 -1.79
C PRO A 320 -0.90 0.65 -3.23
N PHE A 321 -0.91 -0.60 -3.72
CA PHE A 321 -1.21 -0.97 -5.11
C PHE A 321 -0.50 -0.04 -6.12
N ASP A 322 0.80 0.11 -5.95
CA ASP A 322 1.63 1.13 -6.60
C ASP A 322 2.62 0.57 -7.62
N THR A 323 2.72 -0.76 -7.76
CA THR A 323 3.60 -1.33 -8.78
C THR A 323 3.00 -1.13 -10.17
N PRO A 324 3.83 -1.04 -11.24
CA PRO A 324 3.34 -0.82 -12.61
C PRO A 324 2.26 -1.82 -13.03
N ASP A 325 2.45 -3.12 -12.73
CA ASP A 325 1.50 -4.18 -13.04
C ASP A 325 0.13 -3.96 -12.34
N GLU A 326 0.15 -3.51 -11.08
CA GLU A 326 -1.06 -3.25 -10.28
C GLU A 326 -1.79 -2.00 -10.77
N VAL A 327 -1.04 -0.92 -11.00
CA VAL A 327 -1.55 0.34 -11.54
C VAL A 327 -2.18 0.11 -12.91
N GLU A 328 -1.59 -0.75 -13.75
CA GLU A 328 -2.14 -1.06 -15.07
C GLU A 328 -3.49 -1.80 -14.97
N VAL A 329 -3.62 -2.79 -14.08
CA VAL A 329 -4.92 -3.45 -13.83
C VAL A 329 -5.95 -2.43 -13.36
N ILE A 330 -5.61 -1.60 -12.37
CA ILE A 330 -6.52 -0.56 -11.84
C ILE A 330 -6.90 0.43 -12.95
N ALA A 331 -5.95 0.84 -13.78
CA ALA A 331 -6.17 1.72 -14.91
C ALA A 331 -7.15 1.09 -15.93
N ARG A 332 -6.97 -0.19 -16.30
CA ARG A 332 -7.89 -0.90 -17.20
C ARG A 332 -9.31 -1.04 -16.63
N LEU A 333 -9.45 -1.11 -15.31
CA LEU A 333 -10.74 -1.20 -14.63
C LEU A 333 -11.44 0.15 -14.42
N THR A 334 -10.70 1.26 -14.41
CA THR A 334 -11.22 2.60 -14.07
C THR A 334 -11.32 3.54 -15.26
N HIS A 335 -10.45 3.41 -16.26
CA HIS A 335 -10.47 4.33 -17.39
C HIS A 335 -11.71 4.10 -18.27
N ARG A 336 -12.55 5.15 -18.33
CA ARG A 336 -13.62 5.25 -19.31
C ARG A 336 -12.96 5.32 -20.68
N ARG A 337 -13.17 4.31 -21.54
CA ARG A 337 -12.69 4.40 -22.92
C ARG A 337 -13.27 5.66 -23.54
N VAL A 338 -12.43 6.65 -23.82
CA VAL A 338 -12.74 7.60 -24.87
C VAL A 338 -12.72 6.75 -26.11
N ARG A 339 -13.91 6.31 -26.56
CA ARG A 339 -14.03 5.77 -27.91
C ARG A 339 -13.54 6.92 -28.79
N ARG A 340 -12.35 6.78 -29.38
CA ARG A 340 -12.08 7.50 -30.62
C ARG A 340 -13.13 6.94 -31.57
N VAL A 341 -14.28 7.59 -31.64
CA VAL A 341 -15.24 7.41 -32.73
C VAL A 341 -14.59 8.08 -33.92
N HIS A 342 -13.53 7.48 -34.43
CA HIS A 342 -12.84 7.86 -35.65
C HIS A 342 -12.09 6.61 -36.10
N GLU A 343 -12.85 5.60 -36.54
CA GLU A 343 -12.30 4.59 -37.46
C GLU A 343 -12.07 5.21 -38.86
N ASP A 344 -12.64 6.40 -39.14
CA ASP A 344 -12.56 7.10 -40.44
C ASP A 344 -12.09 8.57 -40.39
N ASP A 345 -11.38 9.03 -39.34
CA ASP A 345 -10.67 10.32 -39.43
C ASP A 345 -9.22 10.17 -38.93
N PRO A 346 -8.31 9.65 -39.79
CA PRO A 346 -6.90 9.93 -39.62
C PRO A 346 -6.78 11.44 -39.81
N GLY A 347 -6.75 12.18 -38.71
CA GLY A 347 -7.01 13.63 -38.67
C GLY A 347 -6.68 14.34 -39.97
N ASN A 348 -7.72 14.80 -40.67
CA ASN A 348 -7.68 15.50 -41.95
C ASN A 348 -6.32 15.43 -42.68
N VAL A 349 -6.09 14.35 -43.44
CA VAL A 349 -4.92 14.21 -44.33
C VAL A 349 -5.05 15.04 -45.62
N ALA A 350 -6.08 15.88 -45.75
CA ALA A 350 -6.17 16.82 -46.87
C ALA A 350 -4.91 17.70 -46.86
N PRO A 351 -4.33 17.98 -48.04
CA PRO A 351 -3.27 18.97 -48.16
C PRO A 351 -3.65 20.28 -47.46
N LEU A 352 -2.73 20.82 -46.65
CA LEU A 352 -2.95 22.08 -45.96
C LEU A 352 -3.35 23.17 -46.97
N GLY A 353 -4.37 23.96 -46.63
CA GLY A 353 -4.86 25.04 -47.48
C GLY A 353 -5.74 24.61 -48.66
N GLU A 354 -6.08 23.32 -48.81
CA GLU A 354 -7.09 22.89 -49.78
C GLU A 354 -8.42 23.62 -49.53
N GLY A 355 -9.03 24.18 -50.58
CA GLY A 355 -10.25 24.98 -50.49
C GLY A 355 -10.07 26.42 -49.98
N HIS A 356 -8.85 26.83 -49.61
CA HIS A 356 -8.55 28.21 -49.18
C HIS A 356 -7.95 29.04 -50.32
N ARG A 357 -8.08 30.37 -50.24
CA ARG A 357 -7.51 31.26 -51.25
C ARG A 357 -5.98 31.28 -51.13
N PRO A 358 -5.23 31.26 -52.25
CA PRO A 358 -3.78 31.42 -52.22
C PRO A 358 -3.37 32.70 -51.51
N LEU A 359 -2.26 32.65 -50.76
CA LEU A 359 -1.71 33.81 -50.09
C LEU A 359 -1.24 34.85 -51.11
N SER A 360 -1.42 36.12 -50.75
CA SER A 360 -0.85 37.22 -51.52
C SER A 360 0.66 37.32 -51.26
N ARG A 361 1.40 37.86 -52.23
CA ARG A 361 2.79 38.27 -52.01
C ARG A 361 2.83 39.59 -51.21
N PRO A 362 3.83 39.79 -50.34
CA PRO A 362 4.02 41.04 -49.63
C PRO A 362 4.10 42.21 -50.60
N GLN A 363 3.35 43.28 -50.33
CA GLN A 363 3.42 44.51 -51.09
C GLN A 363 4.61 45.35 -50.61
N GLN A 364 5.22 46.12 -51.52
CA GLN A 364 6.24 47.10 -51.17
C GLN A 364 5.69 48.08 -50.13
N LEU A 365 6.47 48.35 -49.09
CA LEU A 365 6.10 49.31 -48.05
C LEU A 365 6.51 50.71 -48.51
N SER A 366 5.77 51.72 -48.09
CA SER A 366 6.10 53.11 -48.41
C SER A 366 7.51 53.41 -47.87
N GLY A 367 8.38 53.98 -48.71
CA GLY A 367 9.81 54.11 -48.41
C GLY A 367 10.10 54.65 -47.01
N ASP A 368 10.93 53.91 -46.26
CA ASP A 368 11.34 54.13 -44.88
C ASP A 368 10.22 53.97 -43.81
N GLN A 369 9.15 53.22 -44.09
CA GLN A 369 8.17 52.83 -43.07
C GLN A 369 8.83 51.94 -41.99
N PRO A 370 8.70 52.27 -40.68
CA PRO A 370 9.24 51.45 -39.61
C PRO A 370 8.48 50.12 -39.50
N VAL A 371 9.21 49.02 -39.34
CA VAL A 371 8.67 47.67 -39.21
C VAL A 371 9.30 46.92 -38.05
N ILE A 372 8.54 46.00 -37.46
CA ILE A 372 9.03 45.10 -36.42
C ILE A 372 9.44 43.79 -37.11
N ALA A 373 10.75 43.51 -37.13
CA ALA A 373 11.25 42.21 -37.56
C ALA A 373 11.26 41.23 -36.38
N VAL A 374 10.70 40.04 -36.58
CA VAL A 374 10.60 38.97 -35.59
C VAL A 374 11.28 37.73 -36.15
N ARG A 375 12.31 37.24 -35.46
CA ARG A 375 12.89 35.93 -35.68
C ARG A 375 11.98 34.88 -35.07
N TRP A 376 11.42 34.01 -35.90
CA TRP A 376 10.65 32.86 -35.42
C TRP A 376 11.61 31.74 -35.00
N ARG A 377 11.51 31.32 -33.75
CA ARG A 377 12.43 30.37 -33.10
C ARG A 377 13.89 30.85 -33.22
N GLU A 378 14.80 29.93 -33.52
CA GLU A 378 16.23 30.16 -33.62
C GLU A 378 16.67 30.43 -35.06
N ALA A 379 15.77 30.90 -35.95
CA ALA A 379 16.09 31.11 -37.36
C ALA A 379 17.39 31.92 -37.55
N GLU A 380 18.37 31.33 -38.22
CA GLU A 380 19.70 31.93 -38.32
C GLU A 380 19.68 33.14 -39.25
N VAL A 381 19.91 34.33 -38.68
CA VAL A 381 19.92 35.58 -39.45
C VAL A 381 20.97 36.56 -38.91
N ALA A 382 21.79 37.10 -39.80
CA ALA A 382 22.69 38.22 -39.51
C ALA A 382 21.88 39.53 -39.45
N PRO A 383 21.77 40.22 -38.30
CA PRO A 383 20.89 41.39 -38.11
C PRO A 383 21.09 42.53 -39.12
N ASP A 384 22.34 42.86 -39.43
CA ASP A 384 22.69 43.96 -40.33
C ASP A 384 22.38 43.61 -41.79
N GLU A 385 22.64 42.35 -42.18
CA GLU A 385 22.34 41.86 -43.52
C GLU A 385 20.83 41.79 -43.76
N LEU A 386 20.07 41.32 -42.77
CA LEU A 386 18.62 41.30 -42.84
C LEU A 386 18.05 42.71 -43.00
N SER A 387 18.51 43.64 -42.17
CA SER A 387 18.03 45.02 -42.21
C SER A 387 18.31 45.66 -43.57
N ALA A 388 19.48 45.40 -44.16
CA ALA A 388 19.83 45.84 -45.51
C ALA A 388 18.92 45.22 -46.58
N ARG A 389 18.71 43.90 -46.54
CA ARG A 389 17.85 43.17 -47.51
C ARG A 389 16.38 43.60 -47.44
N LEU A 390 15.84 43.78 -46.23
CA LEU A 390 14.47 44.25 -46.04
C LEU A 390 14.28 45.69 -46.52
N ARG A 391 15.31 46.53 -46.34
CA ARG A 391 15.31 47.89 -46.88
C ARG A 391 15.34 47.92 -48.40
N GLU A 392 16.23 47.13 -49.01
CA GLU A 392 16.35 47.03 -50.48
C GLU A 392 15.06 46.49 -51.12
N ARG A 393 14.53 45.39 -50.57
CA ARG A 393 13.40 44.66 -51.19
C ARG A 393 12.04 45.28 -50.90
N PHE A 394 11.82 45.74 -49.67
CA PHE A 394 10.51 46.21 -49.22
C PHE A 394 10.46 47.70 -48.91
N GLY A 395 11.59 48.42 -48.95
CA GLY A 395 11.65 49.82 -48.53
C GLY A 395 11.45 50.00 -47.02
N ALA A 396 11.66 48.94 -46.23
CA ALA A 396 11.34 48.90 -44.81
C ALA A 396 12.52 49.35 -43.93
N LEU A 397 12.23 50.12 -42.87
CA LEU A 397 13.20 50.43 -41.83
C LEU A 397 12.98 49.50 -40.64
N VAL A 398 13.90 48.56 -40.41
CA VAL A 398 13.78 47.59 -39.32
C VAL A 398 14.06 48.26 -37.98
N GLU A 399 13.12 48.15 -37.03
CA GLU A 399 13.32 48.62 -35.68
C GLU A 399 14.31 47.73 -34.91
N SER A 400 15.35 48.35 -34.35
CA SER A 400 16.34 47.67 -33.51
C SER A 400 15.88 47.60 -32.05
N PRO A 401 16.09 46.48 -31.33
CA PRO A 401 16.67 45.22 -31.82
C PRO A 401 15.64 44.36 -32.60
N ILE A 402 16.09 43.42 -33.42
CA ILE A 402 15.21 42.39 -33.99
C ILE A 402 14.66 41.54 -32.84
N ALA A 403 13.34 41.36 -32.80
CA ALA A 403 12.69 40.58 -31.76
C ALA A 403 12.81 39.06 -32.04
N SER A 404 12.65 38.24 -31.01
CA SER A 404 12.52 36.78 -31.14
C SER A 404 11.14 36.35 -30.63
N ALA A 405 10.57 35.31 -31.22
CA ALA A 405 9.31 34.71 -30.76
C ALA A 405 9.27 33.20 -31.01
N GLY A 406 8.51 32.47 -30.20
CA GLY A 406 8.26 31.04 -30.40
C GLY A 406 9.42 30.11 -30.01
N GLY A 407 10.41 30.61 -29.27
CA GLY A 407 11.52 29.83 -28.70
C GLY A 407 11.13 29.02 -27.46
N HIS A 408 12.12 28.34 -26.84
CA HIS A 408 11.91 27.53 -25.64
C HIS A 408 11.67 28.35 -24.37
N ASP A 409 12.08 29.61 -24.34
CA ASP A 409 11.88 30.53 -23.21
C ASP A 409 10.64 31.41 -23.45
N HIS A 410 9.75 31.50 -22.46
CA HIS A 410 8.55 32.35 -22.52
C HIS A 410 8.89 33.85 -22.41
N GLY A 411 10.11 34.20 -22.00
CA GLY A 411 10.56 35.59 -21.85
C GLY A 411 10.66 36.39 -23.16
N ASP A 412 10.95 35.72 -24.29
CA ASP A 412 11.08 36.39 -25.60
C ASP A 412 9.73 36.90 -26.13
N ASP A 413 8.67 36.09 -25.98
CA ASP A 413 7.31 36.45 -26.34
C ASP A 413 6.79 37.60 -25.45
N GLU A 414 7.12 37.60 -24.15
CA GLU A 414 6.74 38.67 -23.21
C GLU A 414 7.46 40.00 -23.49
N ALA A 415 8.72 39.97 -23.95
CA ALA A 415 9.47 41.18 -24.31
C ALA A 415 8.98 41.82 -25.62
N LEU A 416 8.34 41.04 -26.51
CA LEU A 416 7.78 41.51 -27.78
C LEU A 416 6.41 42.19 -27.59
N LEU A 417 5.60 41.76 -26.61
CA LEU A 417 4.24 42.29 -26.41
C LEU A 417 4.17 43.83 -26.23
N PRO A 418 5.01 44.48 -25.40
CA PRO A 418 4.99 45.94 -25.25
C PRO A 418 5.33 46.71 -26.53
N ARG A 419 6.08 46.12 -27.46
CA ARG A 419 6.39 46.72 -28.77
C ARG A 419 5.23 46.65 -29.76
N LEU A 420 4.30 45.73 -29.51
CA LEU A 420 3.13 45.50 -30.36
C LEU A 420 1.91 46.28 -29.88
N GLU A 421 1.79 46.53 -28.58
CA GLU A 421 0.67 47.27 -27.99
C GLU A 421 0.66 48.74 -28.47
N GLY A 422 -0.40 49.14 -29.16
CA GLY A 422 -0.62 50.53 -29.58
C GLY A 422 0.13 50.99 -30.84
N HIS A 423 0.96 50.15 -31.47
CA HIS A 423 1.71 50.48 -32.69
C HIS A 423 1.09 49.87 -33.96
N GLU A 424 0.95 50.61 -35.06
CA GLU A 424 0.32 50.12 -36.30
C GLU A 424 1.31 49.49 -37.31
N GLN A 425 2.57 49.33 -36.90
CA GLN A 425 3.65 48.92 -37.78
C GLN A 425 3.44 47.49 -38.32
N PRO A 426 3.82 47.24 -39.59
CA PRO A 426 3.90 45.88 -40.13
C PRO A 426 4.86 45.01 -39.33
N VAL A 427 4.52 43.72 -39.20
CA VAL A 427 5.38 42.72 -38.58
C VAL A 427 5.92 41.80 -39.66
N LEU A 428 7.24 41.70 -39.75
CA LEU A 428 7.94 40.80 -40.66
C LEU A 428 8.48 39.62 -39.86
N VAL A 429 7.93 38.43 -40.09
CA VAL A 429 8.29 37.21 -39.37
C VAL A 429 9.24 36.38 -40.22
N LEU A 430 10.45 36.17 -39.74
CA LEU A 430 11.47 35.37 -40.39
C LEU A 430 11.43 33.94 -39.89
N ALA A 431 11.17 33.00 -40.79
CA ALA A 431 11.08 31.59 -40.46
C ALA A 431 11.90 30.74 -41.41
N GLU A 432 12.43 29.63 -40.92
CA GLU A 432 13.12 28.64 -41.75
C GLU A 432 12.11 27.69 -42.39
N PRO A 433 12.24 27.35 -43.69
CA PRO A 433 11.28 26.48 -44.38
C PRO A 433 11.08 25.11 -43.73
N TRP A 434 12.14 24.48 -43.22
CA TRP A 434 12.08 23.16 -42.57
C TRP A 434 11.39 23.18 -41.19
N ASN A 435 11.21 24.36 -40.58
CA ASN A 435 10.53 24.53 -39.31
C ASN A 435 9.04 24.72 -39.52
N ALA A 436 8.32 23.65 -39.86
CA ALA A 436 6.89 23.70 -40.16
C ALA A 436 6.07 24.41 -39.06
N PRO A 437 5.05 25.22 -39.42
CA PRO A 437 4.24 25.94 -38.47
C PRO A 437 3.36 25.00 -37.65
N ASP A 438 3.18 25.33 -36.38
CA ASP A 438 2.41 24.52 -35.44
C ASP A 438 1.43 25.38 -34.61
N LYS A 439 0.88 24.77 -33.55
CA LYS A 439 -0.05 25.46 -32.64
C LYS A 439 0.58 26.68 -31.96
N ALA A 440 1.90 26.70 -31.76
CA ALA A 440 2.59 27.86 -31.19
C ALA A 440 2.60 29.02 -32.19
N PHE A 441 2.87 28.77 -33.46
CA PHE A 441 2.78 29.81 -34.51
C PHE A 441 1.37 30.39 -34.62
N ARG A 442 0.34 29.54 -34.57
CA ARG A 442 -1.06 30.02 -34.59
C ARG A 442 -1.40 30.89 -33.37
N ARG A 443 -0.90 30.53 -32.19
CA ARG A 443 -1.05 31.34 -30.98
C ARG A 443 -0.34 32.68 -31.14
N PHE A 444 0.87 32.69 -31.70
CA PHE A 444 1.61 33.92 -31.97
C PHE A 444 0.84 34.86 -32.90
N VAL A 445 0.35 34.38 -34.05
CA VAL A 445 -0.47 35.20 -34.97
C VAL A 445 -1.73 35.72 -34.28
N ARG A 446 -2.41 34.88 -33.49
CA ARG A 446 -3.57 35.31 -32.72
C ARG A 446 -3.22 36.43 -31.72
N ASN A 447 -2.10 36.30 -31.00
CA ASN A 447 -1.64 37.34 -30.09
C ASN A 447 -1.33 38.65 -30.84
N LEU A 448 -0.74 38.59 -32.05
CA LEU A 448 -0.52 39.79 -32.90
C LEU A 448 -1.82 40.49 -33.27
N ARG A 449 -2.92 39.73 -33.44
CA ARG A 449 -4.26 40.24 -33.77
C ARG A 449 -5.01 40.77 -32.56
N GLU A 450 -4.90 40.10 -31.42
CA GLU A 450 -5.54 40.52 -30.17
C GLU A 450 -4.93 41.83 -29.62
N ASN A 451 -3.63 42.05 -29.84
CA ASN A 451 -2.88 43.18 -29.29
C ASN A 451 -2.50 44.24 -30.35
N GLY A 452 -3.20 44.27 -31.49
CA GLY A 452 -2.89 45.16 -32.60
C GLY A 452 -4.10 45.53 -33.45
N PRO A 453 -3.95 46.45 -34.42
CA PRO A 453 -5.04 46.75 -35.34
C PRO A 453 -5.36 45.52 -36.20
N PRO A 454 -6.64 45.26 -36.51
CA PRO A 454 -7.05 44.11 -37.32
C PRO A 454 -6.49 44.15 -38.75
N THR A 455 -6.03 45.32 -39.20
CA THR A 455 -5.44 45.56 -40.52
C THR A 455 -3.91 45.49 -40.53
N ARG A 456 -3.26 45.12 -39.41
CA ARG A 456 -1.80 45.01 -39.33
C ARG A 456 -1.28 44.00 -40.35
N LYS A 457 -0.39 44.43 -41.23
CA LYS A 457 0.29 43.56 -42.19
C LYS A 457 1.23 42.61 -41.45
N ILE A 458 1.08 41.30 -41.66
CA ILE A 458 1.98 40.27 -41.15
C ILE A 458 2.60 39.56 -42.35
N TYR A 459 3.88 39.81 -42.58
CA TYR A 459 4.61 39.22 -43.70
C TYR A 459 5.50 38.11 -43.20
N VAL A 460 5.22 36.87 -43.60
CA VAL A 460 6.07 35.72 -43.30
C VAL A 460 7.11 35.59 -44.41
N LEU A 461 8.37 35.69 -44.04
CA LEU A 461 9.52 35.64 -44.94
C LEU A 461 10.34 34.39 -44.63
N LEU A 462 10.35 33.48 -45.59
CA LEU A 462 11.08 32.24 -45.50
C LEU A 462 12.56 32.43 -45.85
N THR A 463 13.48 31.98 -44.98
CA THR A 463 14.92 32.06 -45.24
C THR A 463 15.36 31.19 -46.42
N ALA A 464 16.60 31.37 -46.88
CA ALA A 464 17.19 30.54 -47.93
C ALA A 464 17.48 29.13 -47.39
N GLY A 465 17.16 28.11 -48.19
CA GLY A 465 17.29 26.69 -47.83
C GLY A 465 15.94 26.03 -47.54
N GLY A 466 15.80 24.75 -47.88
CA GLY A 466 14.53 24.02 -47.83
C GLY A 466 13.87 23.83 -49.19
N ASP A 467 13.08 22.77 -49.32
CA ASP A 467 12.47 22.34 -50.58
C ASP A 467 11.09 22.98 -50.83
N ASP A 468 10.55 22.80 -52.04
CA ASP A 468 9.25 23.34 -52.41
C ASP A 468 8.11 22.77 -51.53
N ALA A 469 8.23 21.51 -51.09
CA ALA A 469 7.24 20.88 -50.23
C ALA A 469 7.16 21.55 -48.85
N GLN A 470 8.29 21.94 -48.27
CA GLN A 470 8.35 22.70 -47.02
C GLN A 470 7.73 24.10 -47.16
N ARG A 471 7.93 24.76 -48.31
CA ARG A 471 7.30 26.05 -48.61
C ARG A 471 5.79 25.91 -48.79
N ASP A 472 5.34 24.84 -49.45
CA ASP A 472 3.93 24.52 -49.64
C ASP A 472 3.22 24.24 -48.31
N VAL A 473 3.89 23.60 -47.34
CA VAL A 473 3.37 23.41 -45.98
C VAL A 473 3.13 24.76 -45.28
N TRP A 474 4.09 25.69 -45.38
CA TRP A 474 3.93 27.05 -44.86
C TRP A 474 2.79 27.81 -45.56
N ALA A 475 2.72 27.74 -46.89
CA ALA A 475 1.68 28.39 -47.68
C ALA A 475 0.28 27.85 -47.35
N GLY A 476 0.14 26.53 -47.27
CA GLY A 476 -1.11 25.86 -46.93
C GLY A 476 -1.58 26.22 -45.51
N TYR A 477 -0.68 26.13 -44.53
CA TYR A 477 -1.01 26.44 -43.14
C TYR A 477 -1.45 27.89 -42.93
N LEU A 478 -0.75 28.84 -43.56
CA LEU A 478 -1.08 30.26 -43.48
C LEU A 478 -2.38 30.58 -44.23
N ALA A 479 -2.68 29.89 -45.34
CA ALA A 479 -3.94 30.06 -46.07
C ALA A 479 -5.16 29.63 -45.23
N GLU A 480 -5.03 28.57 -44.41
CA GLU A 480 -6.08 28.13 -43.47
C GLU A 480 -6.40 29.14 -42.37
N LEU A 481 -5.47 30.06 -42.05
CA LEU A 481 -5.76 31.14 -41.11
C LEU A 481 -6.80 32.12 -41.68
N ALA A 482 -7.03 32.10 -43.00
CA ALA A 482 -7.99 32.93 -43.72
C ALA A 482 -7.85 34.44 -43.42
N ASP A 483 -6.63 34.89 -43.14
CA ASP A 483 -6.32 36.26 -42.75
C ASP A 483 -5.91 37.09 -43.98
N PRO A 484 -6.66 38.13 -44.36
CA PRO A 484 -6.41 38.90 -45.57
C PRO A 484 -5.17 39.81 -45.49
N TYR A 485 -4.58 39.98 -44.30
CA TYR A 485 -3.39 40.81 -44.08
C TYR A 485 -2.12 39.98 -43.85
N ILE A 486 -2.20 38.66 -44.03
CA ILE A 486 -1.03 37.76 -44.04
C ILE A 486 -0.56 37.57 -45.48
N ALA A 487 0.75 37.71 -45.67
CA ALA A 487 1.42 37.43 -46.94
C ALA A 487 2.64 36.53 -46.71
N LEU A 488 3.00 35.73 -47.71
CA LEU A 488 4.14 34.83 -47.67
C LEU A 488 5.08 35.12 -48.84
N ASP A 489 6.39 35.18 -48.56
CA ASP A 489 7.44 35.26 -49.57
C ASP A 489 8.73 34.61 -49.06
N THR A 490 9.71 34.48 -49.94
CA THR A 490 11.05 33.97 -49.60
C THR A 490 12.06 35.09 -49.64
N LEU A 491 12.87 35.24 -48.59
CA LEU A 491 13.81 36.35 -48.37
C LEU A 491 14.94 36.42 -49.40
#